data_AF-A0A6D2J429-F1
#
_entry.id   AF-A0A6D2J429-F1
#
_cell.length_a   1.000
_cell.length_b   1.000
_cell.length_c   1.000
_cell.angle_alpha   90.00
_cell.angle_beta   90.00
_cell.angle_gamma   90.00
#
_symmetry.space_group_name_H-M   'P 1'
#
loop_
_entity.id
_entity.type
_entity.pdbx_description
1 polymer ?
#
loop_
_entity_poly.entity_id
_entity_poly.type
_entity_poly.pdbx_seq_one_letter_code
_entity_poly.pdbx_strand_id
1 'polypeptide(L)'
;MLLTWSHNALCLSNDASGNFVVQHVLKLYDLRCTHNVGVNLRGHCFELSFKKYGSYIVEKLLEAEGRWELWLGSFWSATGDRLMRLARNEFGSFVVSRH
;
A
#
# COMPACT_ATOMS: atom_id res chain seq x y z
N MET A 1 -15.08 10.54 13.56
CA MET A 1 -15.64 9.26 13.05
C MET A 1 -14.80 8.59 11.95
N LEU A 2 -14.00 9.30 11.13
CA LEU A 2 -13.15 8.69 10.09
C LEU A 2 -11.83 8.04 10.59
N LEU A 3 -11.46 8.16 11.88
CA LEU A 3 -10.19 7.64 12.42
C LEU A 3 -10.27 6.17 12.87
N THR A 4 -11.46 5.60 13.06
CA THR A 4 -11.62 4.26 13.65
C THR A 4 -11.54 3.15 12.61
N TRP A 5 -11.94 3.37 11.35
CA TRP A 5 -11.89 2.34 10.32
C TRP A 5 -10.46 2.15 9.76
N SER A 6 -9.66 3.22 9.72
CA SER A 6 -8.28 3.14 9.24
C SER A 6 -7.38 2.33 10.16
N HIS A 7 -7.70 2.22 11.46
CA HIS A 7 -6.98 1.32 12.38
C HIS A 7 -7.06 -0.16 11.98
N ASN A 8 -8.12 -0.54 11.25
CA ASN A 8 -8.28 -1.87 10.70
C ASN A 8 -7.85 -1.96 9.24
N ALA A 9 -7.19 -0.94 8.68
CA ALA A 9 -6.82 -0.90 7.27
C ALA A 9 -5.99 -2.13 6.86
N LEU A 10 -5.10 -2.62 7.73
CA LEU A 10 -4.32 -3.83 7.46
C LEU A 10 -5.22 -5.07 7.38
N CYS A 11 -6.08 -5.28 8.37
CA CYS A 11 -7.03 -6.41 8.39
C CYS A 11 -7.95 -6.36 7.16
N LEU A 12 -8.51 -5.18 6.87
CA LEU A 12 -9.39 -4.98 5.72
C LEU A 12 -8.65 -5.20 4.40
N SER A 13 -7.42 -4.72 4.24
CA SER A 13 -6.63 -4.93 3.02
C SER A 13 -6.32 -6.41 2.75
N ASN A 14 -6.27 -7.24 3.80
CA ASN A 14 -6.07 -8.68 3.69
C ASN A 14 -7.37 -9.49 3.63
N ASP A 15 -8.50 -8.88 3.98
CA ASP A 15 -9.81 -9.53 3.95
C ASP A 15 -10.37 -9.61 2.51
N ALA A 16 -11.04 -10.72 2.20
CA ALA A 16 -11.58 -11.00 0.87
C ALA A 16 -12.66 -9.99 0.40
N SER A 17 -13.36 -9.35 1.34
CA SER A 17 -14.37 -8.31 1.05
C SER A 17 -13.90 -6.92 1.48
N GLY A 18 -13.18 -6.82 2.60
CA GLY A 18 -12.66 -5.57 3.16
C GLY A 18 -11.70 -4.83 2.22
N ASN A 19 -10.96 -5.56 1.37
CA ASN A 19 -10.01 -4.94 0.45
C ASN A 19 -10.72 -4.01 -0.55
N PHE A 20 -11.96 -4.34 -0.95
CA PHE A 20 -12.76 -3.48 -1.83
C PHE A 20 -13.14 -2.17 -1.15
N VAL A 21 -13.36 -2.18 0.17
CA VAL A 21 -13.66 -0.96 0.94
C VAL A 21 -12.44 -0.05 0.95
N VAL A 22 -11.25 -0.59 1.23
CA VAL A 22 -10.00 0.18 1.22
C VAL A 22 -9.73 0.75 -0.17
N GLN A 23 -9.87 -0.07 -1.21
CA GLN A 23 -9.71 0.38 -2.60
C GLN A 23 -10.72 1.46 -2.98
N HIS A 24 -11.98 1.32 -2.56
CA HIS A 24 -13.02 2.30 -2.84
C HIS A 24 -12.68 3.64 -2.21
N VAL A 25 -12.27 3.65 -0.93
CA VAL A 25 -11.89 4.89 -0.26
C VAL A 25 -10.68 5.55 -0.93
N LEU A 26 -9.67 4.78 -1.33
CA LEU A 26 -8.50 5.32 -2.05
C LEU A 26 -8.87 5.91 -3.42
N LYS A 27 -9.90 5.37 -4.10
CA LYS A 27 -10.43 5.93 -5.35
C LYS A 27 -11.22 7.23 -5.16
N LEU A 28 -11.62 7.58 -3.94
CA LEU A 28 -12.27 8.87 -3.67
C LEU A 28 -11.28 10.04 -3.62
N TYR A 29 -9.97 9.77 -3.63
CA TYR A 29 -8.89 10.77 -3.57
C TYR A 29 -9.01 11.76 -2.37
N ASP A 30 -9.71 11.39 -1.29
CA ASP A 30 -9.72 12.18 -0.07
C ASP A 30 -8.36 12.04 0.62
N LEU A 31 -7.56 13.12 0.57
CA LEU A 31 -6.20 13.15 1.10
C LEU A 31 -6.09 12.75 2.58
N ARG A 32 -7.11 13.05 3.40
CA ARG A 32 -7.09 12.70 4.84
C ARG A 32 -7.33 11.21 5.03
N CYS A 33 -8.28 10.64 4.29
CA CYS A 33 -8.55 9.20 4.30
C CYS A 33 -7.34 8.42 3.76
N THR A 34 -6.79 8.84 2.63
CA THR A 34 -5.58 8.24 2.04
C THR A 34 -4.41 8.29 3.02
N HIS A 35 -4.16 9.46 3.63
CA HIS A 35 -3.09 9.60 4.63
C HIS A 35 -3.33 8.69 5.85
N ASN A 36 -4.56 8.61 6.35
CA ASN A 36 -4.87 7.73 7.49
C ASN A 36 -4.69 6.25 7.14
N VAL A 37 -5.11 5.80 5.96
CA VAL A 37 -4.84 4.43 5.48
C VAL A 37 -3.34 4.22 5.36
N GLY A 38 -2.64 5.18 4.79
CA GLY A 38 -1.20 5.18 4.65
C GLY A 38 -0.49 4.98 5.98
N VAL A 39 -0.73 5.85 6.96
CA VAL A 39 -0.14 5.73 8.30
C VAL A 39 -0.40 4.35 8.93
N ASN A 40 -1.58 3.76 8.74
CA ASN A 40 -1.92 2.44 9.29
C ASN A 40 -1.33 1.25 8.50
N LEU A 41 -0.97 1.45 7.24
CA LEU A 41 -0.30 0.43 6.41
C LEU A 41 1.23 0.59 6.39
N ARG A 42 1.75 1.65 7.00
CA ARG A 42 3.18 1.91 7.13
C ARG A 42 3.88 0.70 7.75
N GLY A 43 4.91 0.20 7.06
CA GLY A 43 5.65 -1.01 7.44
C GLY A 43 5.10 -2.32 6.87
N HIS A 44 3.85 -2.37 6.43
CA HIS A 44 3.22 -3.56 5.83
C HIS A 44 3.17 -3.51 4.30
N CYS A 45 3.45 -2.36 3.69
CA CYS A 45 3.38 -2.20 2.23
C CYS A 45 4.25 -3.18 1.46
N PHE A 46 5.45 -3.52 1.95
CA PHE A 46 6.30 -4.51 1.27
C PHE A 46 5.60 -5.85 1.11
N GLU A 47 5.02 -6.39 2.18
CA GLU A 47 4.29 -7.67 2.15
C GLU A 47 2.99 -7.57 1.35
N LEU A 48 2.28 -6.45 1.45
CA LEU A 48 1.06 -6.20 0.67
C LEU A 48 1.34 -6.14 -0.83
N SER A 49 2.51 -5.64 -1.25
CA SER A 49 2.88 -5.59 -2.66
C SER A 49 3.02 -6.96 -3.33
N PHE A 50 3.21 -8.04 -2.57
CA PHE A 50 3.22 -9.42 -3.10
C PHE A 50 1.82 -10.03 -3.24
N LYS A 51 0.76 -9.30 -2.90
CA LYS A 51 -0.64 -9.79 -2.93
C LYS A 51 -1.43 -9.11 -4.03
N LYS A 52 -2.27 -9.87 -4.74
CA LYS A 52 -3.12 -9.40 -5.86
C LYS A 52 -3.85 -8.07 -5.59
N TYR A 53 -4.48 -7.95 -4.42
CA TYR A 53 -5.26 -6.77 -4.05
C TYR A 53 -4.45 -5.77 -3.21
N GLY A 54 -3.42 -6.26 -2.51
CA GLY A 54 -2.53 -5.43 -1.71
C GLY A 54 -1.64 -4.55 -2.59
N SER A 55 -1.11 -5.06 -3.70
CA SER A 55 -0.30 -4.30 -4.64
C SER A 55 -1.04 -3.08 -5.19
N TYR A 56 -2.32 -3.23 -5.52
CA TYR A 56 -3.16 -2.12 -5.97
C TYR A 56 -3.35 -1.04 -4.88
N ILE A 57 -3.57 -1.46 -3.63
CA ILE A 57 -3.72 -0.54 -2.50
C ILE A 57 -2.42 0.25 -2.30
N VAL A 58 -1.27 -0.44 -2.35
CA VAL A 58 0.06 0.19 -2.23
C VAL A 58 0.30 1.16 -3.38
N GLU A 59 0.00 0.75 -4.62
CA GLU A 59 0.12 1.60 -5.81
C GLU A 59 -0.70 2.88 -5.67
N LYS A 60 -1.95 2.79 -5.19
CA LYS A 60 -2.81 3.98 -4.98
C LYS A 60 -2.31 4.90 -3.88
N LEU A 61 -1.72 4.36 -2.82
CA LEU A 61 -1.08 5.18 -1.78
C LEU A 61 0.13 5.93 -2.34
N LEU A 62 0.94 5.26 -3.17
CA LEU A 62 2.12 5.86 -3.80
C LEU A 62 1.74 6.96 -4.80
N GLU A 63 0.70 6.74 -5.62
CA GLU A 63 0.16 7.75 -6.54
C GLU A 63 -0.36 9.00 -5.81
N ALA A 64 -0.99 8.83 -4.64
CA ALA A 64 -1.67 9.90 -3.94
C ALA A 64 -0.76 10.75 -3.04
N GLU A 65 0.24 10.16 -2.38
CA GLU A 65 1.11 10.91 -1.47
C GLU A 65 2.35 11.50 -2.13
N GLY A 66 2.79 11.01 -3.30
CA GLY A 66 3.95 11.54 -4.05
C GLY A 66 5.29 11.54 -3.29
N ARG A 67 5.28 11.15 -2.01
CA ARG A 67 6.40 11.20 -1.06
C ARG A 67 6.93 9.80 -0.84
N TRP A 68 7.35 9.19 -1.95
CA TRP A 68 8.06 7.92 -2.01
C TRP A 68 9.15 7.86 -0.92
N GLU A 69 9.94 8.92 -0.74
CA GLU A 69 11.07 8.97 0.20
C GLU A 69 10.73 8.66 1.67
N LEU A 70 9.57 9.09 2.17
CA LEU A 70 9.18 8.84 3.57
C LEU A 70 8.66 7.43 3.81
N TRP A 71 8.12 6.82 2.77
CA TRP A 71 7.67 5.43 2.78
C TRP A 71 8.81 4.45 2.49
N LEU A 72 9.81 4.89 1.74
CA LEU A 72 10.96 4.11 1.31
C LEU A 72 12.00 3.87 2.40
N GLY A 73 12.07 4.71 3.44
CA GLY A 73 13.00 4.48 4.56
C GLY A 73 12.90 3.07 5.14
N SER A 74 11.68 2.51 5.18
CA SER A 74 11.41 1.12 5.59
C SER A 74 11.40 0.11 4.42
N PHE A 75 11.09 0.54 3.20
CA PHE A 75 10.91 -0.33 2.02
C PHE A 75 12.21 -0.61 1.27
N TRP A 76 13.11 0.37 1.16
CA TRP A 76 14.39 0.28 0.44
C TRP A 76 15.59 0.01 1.36
N SER A 77 15.40 0.09 2.69
CA SER A 77 16.34 -0.57 3.62
C SER A 77 16.36 -2.10 3.43
N ALA A 78 15.40 -2.65 2.68
CA ALA A 78 15.39 -4.02 2.19
C ALA A 78 16.53 -4.22 1.17
N THR A 79 17.50 -5.08 1.52
CA THR A 79 18.63 -5.49 0.68
C THR A 79 18.21 -5.76 -0.77
N GLY A 80 19.04 -5.42 -1.77
CA GLY A 80 18.70 -5.48 -3.20
C GLY A 80 18.02 -6.78 -3.69
N ASP A 81 18.27 -7.91 -3.04
CA ASP A 81 17.58 -9.19 -3.29
C ASP A 81 16.06 -9.10 -3.10
N ARG A 82 15.58 -8.40 -2.07
CA ARG A 82 14.14 -8.25 -1.77
C ARG A 82 13.41 -7.44 -2.84
N LEU A 83 14.07 -6.42 -3.39
CA LEU A 83 13.54 -5.58 -4.45
C LEU A 83 13.51 -6.33 -5.79
N MET A 84 14.56 -7.09 -6.08
CA MET A 84 14.57 -7.99 -7.24
C MET A 84 13.46 -9.04 -7.16
N ARG A 85 13.21 -9.60 -5.96
CA ARG A 85 12.09 -10.52 -5.74
C ARG A 85 10.73 -9.86 -5.94
N LEU A 86 10.57 -8.61 -5.50
CA LEU A 86 9.35 -7.84 -5.71
C LEU A 86 9.13 -7.53 -7.19
N ALA A 87 10.17 -7.07 -7.90
CA ALA A 87 10.12 -6.76 -9.33
C ALA A 87 9.79 -8.00 -10.19
N ARG A 88 10.19 -9.19 -9.73
CA ARG A 88 9.88 -10.47 -10.40
C ARG A 88 8.53 -11.07 -9.97
N ASN A 89 7.83 -10.46 -9.01
CA ASN A 89 6.53 -10.93 -8.58
C ASN A 89 5.43 -10.42 -9.52
N GLU A 90 4.45 -11.28 -9.83
CA GLU A 90 3.33 -10.99 -10.73
C GLU A 90 2.49 -9.78 -10.30
N PHE A 91 2.46 -9.44 -9.00
CA PHE A 91 1.75 -8.28 -8.46
C PHE A 91 2.70 -7.16 -8.04
N GLY A 92 3.85 -7.51 -7.47
CA GLY A 92 4.85 -6.56 -6.99
C GLY A 92 5.51 -5.76 -8.10
N SER A 93 5.60 -6.33 -9.31
CA SER A 93 6.14 -5.65 -10.49
C SER A 93 5.38 -4.37 -10.84
N PHE A 94 4.06 -4.30 -10.58
CA PHE A 94 3.26 -3.09 -10.83
C PHE A 94 3.65 -1.94 -9.88
N VAL A 95 4.01 -2.28 -8.64
CA VAL A 95 4.45 -1.30 -7.63
C VAL A 95 5.83 -0.74 -7.98
N VAL A 96 6.74 -1.58 -8.50
CA VAL A 96 8.11 -1.17 -8.88
C VAL A 96 8.15 -0.49 -10.25
N SER A 97 7.39 -0.93 -11.24
CA SER A 97 7.53 -0.42 -12.62
C SER A 97 6.94 0.97 -12.82
N ARG A 98 6.14 1.47 -11.87
CA ARG A 98 5.49 2.79 -11.94
C ARG A 98 6.25 3.89 -11.19
N HIS A 99 7.32 3.57 -10.46
CA HIS A 99 8.10 4.51 -9.62
C HIS A 99 9.58 4.15 -9.57
#